data_AF-A0A3P8FW29-F1
#
_entry.id   AF-A0A3P8FW29-F1
#
_cell.length_a   1.000
_cell.length_b   1.000
_cell.length_c   1.000
_cell.angle_alpha   90.00
_cell.angle_beta   90.00
_cell.angle_gamma   90.00
#
_symmetry.space_group_name_H-M   'P 1'
#
loop_
_entity.id
_entity.type
_entity.pdbx_description
1 polymer ?
#
loop_
_entity_poly.entity_id
_entity_poly.type
_entity_poly.pdbx_seq_one_letter_code
_entity_poly.pdbx_strand_id
1 'polypeptide(L)' 'MTNIVSKILASIILRRLTKAREEQTRENQDGFRPGRGCIDQIFTLRQVLEHRH' A
#
# COMPACT_ATOMS: atom_id res chain seq x y z
N MET A 1 17.76 4.75 16.57
CA MET A 1 18.06 5.41 15.28
C MET A 1 18.60 4.37 14.31
N THR A 2 17.96 4.12 13.18
CA THR A 2 18.50 3.18 12.17
C THR A 2 19.63 3.84 11.39
N ASN A 3 20.73 3.10 11.19
CA ASN A 3 21.89 3.53 10.41
C ASN A 3 21.47 3.88 8.97
N ILE A 4 22.10 4.89 8.36
CA ILE A 4 21.90 5.27 6.95
C ILE A 4 22.09 4.08 6.01
N VAL A 5 23.06 3.21 6.28
CA VAL A 5 23.31 1.99 5.50
C VAL A 5 22.09 1.08 5.51
N SER A 6 21.46 0.90 6.68
CA SER A 6 20.25 0.08 6.81
C SER A 6 19.06 0.68 6.08
N LYS A 7 18.92 2.02 6.05
CA LYS A 7 17.86 2.70 5.29
C LYS A 7 18.05 2.54 3.79
N ILE A 8 19.29 2.61 3.30
CA ILE A 8 19.63 2.37 1.89
C ILE A 8 19.32 0.92 1.50
N LEU A 9 19.73 -0.05 2.33
CA LEU A 9 19.40 -1.46 2.07
C LEU A 9 17.88 -1.68 2.02
N ALA A 10 17.13 -1.12 2.97
CA ALA A 10 15.68 -1.21 2.99
C ALA A 10 15.03 -0.58 1.75
N SER A 11 15.52 0.57 1.27
CA SER A 11 14.96 1.21 0.08
C SER A 11 15.24 0.40 -1.20
N ILE A 12 16.41 -0.24 -1.30
CA ILE A 12 16.74 -1.15 -2.41
C ILE A 12 15.82 -2.37 -2.40
N ILE A 13 15.63 -3.00 -1.23
CA ILE A 13 14.73 -4.15 -1.08
C ILE A 13 13.31 -3.75 -1.44
N LEU A 14 12.80 -2.65 -0.87
CA LEU A 14 11.45 -2.15 -1.14
C LEU A 14 11.24 -1.94 -2.64
N ARG A 15 12.15 -1.21 -3.31
CA ARG A 15 12.05 -0.93 -4.75
C ARG A 15 11.98 -2.19 -5.61
N ARG A 16 12.67 -3.26 -5.22
CA ARG A 16 12.63 -4.55 -5.92
C ARG A 16 11.31 -5.29 -5.70
N LEU A 17 10.73 -5.17 -4.51
CA LEU A 17 9.48 -5.85 -4.13
C LEU A 17 8.22 -5.10 -4.56
N THR A 18 8.29 -3.78 -4.76
CA THR A 18 7.11 -2.93 -5.03
C THR A 18 6.26 -3.48 -6.18
N LYS A 19 6.86 -3.87 -7.32
CA LYS A 19 6.09 -4.35 -8.48
C LYS A 19 5.27 -5.61 -8.15
N ALA A 20 5.92 -6.63 -7.59
CA ALA A 20 5.25 -7.87 -7.22
C ALA A 20 4.19 -7.64 -6.13
N ARG A 21 4.47 -6.74 -5.16
CA ARG A 21 3.49 -6.33 -4.16
C ARG A 21 2.26 -5.71 -4.81
N GLU A 22 2.43 -4.77 -5.73
CA GLU A 22 1.30 -4.10 -6.39
C GLU A 22 0.44 -5.09 -7.22
N GLU A 23 1.06 -6.08 -7.85
CA GLU A 23 0.36 -7.12 -8.62
C GLU A 23 -0.41 -8.12 -7.74
N GLN A 24 0.08 -8.39 -6.52
CA GLN A 24 -0.51 -9.39 -5.61
C GLN A 24 -1.50 -8.78 -4.61
N THR A 25 -1.39 -7.48 -4.34
CA THR A 25 -2.21 -6.78 -3.35
C THR A 25 -3.65 -6.66 -3.84
N ARG A 26 -4.62 -6.87 -2.95
CA ARG A 26 -6.04 -6.71 -3.30
C ARG A 26 -6.35 -5.25 -3.61
N GLU A 27 -7.29 -5.03 -4.52
CA GLU A 27 -7.67 -3.69 -4.97
C GLU A 27 -8.18 -2.78 -3.85
N ASN A 28 -8.83 -3.36 -2.84
CA ASN A 28 -9.37 -2.66 -1.68
C ASN A 28 -8.33 -2.33 -0.59
N GLN A 29 -7.06 -2.66 -0.82
CA GLN A 29 -5.95 -2.25 0.04
C GLN A 29 -5.26 -1.05 -0.59
N ASP A 30 -5.21 0.06 0.13
CA ASP A 30 -4.73 1.35 -0.37
C ASP A 30 -3.48 1.87 0.35
N GLY A 31 -3.25 1.40 1.58
CA GLY A 31 -2.13 1.84 2.41
C GLY A 31 -0.76 1.59 1.79
N PHE A 32 0.08 2.64 1.77
CA PHE A 32 1.47 2.61 1.30
C PHE A 32 1.62 2.17 -0.17
N ARG A 33 0.56 2.26 -0.97
CA ARG A 33 0.58 2.00 -2.41
C ARG A 33 0.82 3.30 -3.18
N PRO A 34 1.69 3.30 -4.20
CA PRO A 34 1.81 4.46 -5.09
C PRO A 34 0.46 4.79 -5.74
N GLY A 35 0.07 6.05 -5.74
CA GLY A 35 -1.17 6.51 -6.39
C GLY A 35 -2.47 6.22 -5.65
N ARG A 36 -2.41 5.67 -4.43
CA ARG A 36 -3.57 5.49 -3.54
C ARG A 36 -3.44 6.36 -2.30
N GLY A 37 -4.56 6.88 -1.83
CA GLY A 37 -4.64 7.74 -0.65
C GLY A 37 -5.75 7.34 0.31
N CYS A 38 -5.86 8.09 1.41
CA CYS A 38 -6.89 7.88 2.43
C CYS A 38 -8.32 7.94 1.85
N ILE A 39 -8.53 8.77 0.83
CA ILE A 39 -9.83 8.94 0.16
C ILE A 39 -10.29 7.63 -0.49
N ASP A 40 -9.39 6.90 -1.16
CA ASP A 40 -9.69 5.61 -1.78
C ASP A 40 -10.15 4.58 -0.75
N GLN A 41 -9.50 4.60 0.43
CA GLN A 41 -9.85 3.69 1.51
C GLN A 41 -11.19 4.02 2.17
N ILE A 42 -11.53 5.31 2.30
CA ILE A 42 -12.86 5.75 2.75
C ILE A 42 -13.93 5.34 1.75
N PHE A 43 -13.68 5.52 0.45
CA PHE A 43 -14.60 5.11 -0.61
C PHE A 43 -14.85 3.59 -0.58
N THR A 44 -13.78 2.81 -0.50
CA THR A 44 -13.84 1.35 -0.34
C THR A 44 -14.67 0.95 0.88
N LEU A 45 -14.46 1.60 2.03
CA LEU A 45 -15.22 1.31 3.25
C LEU A 45 -16.71 1.63 3.07
N ARG A 46 -17.06 2.76 2.44
CA ARG A 46 -18.45 3.11 2.14
C ARG A 46 -19.11 2.07 1.27
N GLN A 47 -18.45 1.65 0.19
CA GLN A 47 -18.97 0.60 -0.70
C GLN A 47 -19.23 -0.71 0.06
N VAL A 48 -18.31 -1.14 0.94
CA VAL A 48 -18.51 -2.35 1.76
C VAL A 48 -19.71 -2.22 2.71
N LEU A 49 -19.93 -1.04 3.29
CA LEU A 49 -21.07 -0.80 4.17
C LEU A 49 -22.39 -0.78 3.40
N GLU A 50 -22.43 -0.09 2.25
CA GLU A 50 -23.61 -0.02 1.39
C GLU A 50 -24.04 -1.39 0.85
N HIS A 51 -23.09 -2.25 0.46
CA HIS A 51 -23.41 -3.60 -0.06
C HIS A 51 -23.79 -4.61 1.03
N ARG A 52 -23.53 -4.32 2.31
CA ARG A 52 -23.91 -5.21 3.43
C ARG A 52 -25.33 -4.99 3.92
N HIS A 53 -25.91 -3.82 3.66
CA HIS A 53 -27.27 -3.46 4.03
C HIS A 53 -28.22 -3.70 2.85
#